data_AF-A0A6P9AVU2-F1
#
_entry.id   AF-A0A6P9AVU2-F1
#
_cell.length_a   1.000
_cell.length_b   1.000
_cell.length_c   1.000
_cell.angle_alpha   90.00
_cell.angle_beta   90.00
_cell.angle_gamma   90.00
#
_symmetry.space_group_name_H-M   'P 1'
#
loop_
_entity.id
_entity.type
_entity.pdbx_description
1 polymer ?
#
loop_
_entity_poly.entity_id
_entity_poly.type
_entity_poly.pdbx_seq_one_letter_code
_entity_poly.pdbx_strand_id
1 'polypeptide(L)' 'MKVFFSLIIFSLMLATCQGACLRIPFQAEFENGKPVRPNTCLDRLDGRKHLIGSTWNTANCLRCSCSKYGLGCCQRFVGC' A
#
# COMPACT_ATOMS: atom_id res chain seq x y z
N MET A 1 -10.62 -25.23 30.49
CA MET A 1 -10.38 -23.79 30.21
C MET A 1 -9.03 -23.48 29.57
N LYS A 2 -7.95 -24.22 29.90
CA LYS A 2 -6.59 -23.98 29.38
C LYS A 2 -6.48 -23.94 27.83
N VAL A 3 -7.19 -24.84 27.15
CA VAL A 3 -7.24 -24.91 25.67
C VAL A 3 -7.90 -23.66 25.05
N PHE A 4 -9.00 -23.18 25.63
CA PHE A 4 -9.68 -21.97 25.14
C PHE A 4 -8.80 -20.73 25.28
N PHE A 5 -8.06 -20.60 26.38
CA PHE A 5 -7.07 -19.52 26.56
C PHE A 5 -5.96 -19.58 25.50
N SER A 6 -5.43 -20.76 25.20
CA SER A 6 -4.42 -20.93 24.14
C SER A 6 -4.95 -20.54 22.76
N LEU A 7 -6.18 -20.90 22.42
CA LEU A 7 -6.81 -20.55 21.14
C LEU A 7 -7.06 -19.04 21.02
N ILE A 8 -7.45 -18.37 22.10
CA ILE A 8 -7.64 -16.92 22.14
C ILE A 8 -6.31 -16.19 21.92
N ILE A 9 -5.23 -16.64 22.58
CA ILE A 9 -3.90 -16.05 22.40
C ILE A 9 -3.44 -16.25 20.95
N PHE A 10 -3.63 -17.45 20.38
CA PHE A 10 -3.23 -17.74 19.01
C PHE A 10 -4.01 -16.92 17.97
N SER A 11 -5.33 -16.75 18.16
CA SER A 11 -6.16 -15.94 17.27
C SER A 11 -5.82 -14.46 17.35
N LEU A 12 -5.49 -13.94 18.54
CA LEU A 12 -4.98 -12.58 18.72
C LEU A 12 -3.67 -12.35 17.96
N MET A 13 -2.71 -13.28 18.06
CA MET A 13 -1.43 -13.19 17.33
C MET A 13 -1.64 -13.19 15.80
N LEU A 14 -2.50 -14.06 15.29
CA LEU A 14 -2.88 -14.09 13.87
C LEU A 14 -3.56 -12.78 13.42
N ALA A 15 -4.45 -12.24 14.26
CA ALA A 15 -5.15 -10.98 13.97
C ALA A 15 -4.19 -9.78 13.89
N THR A 16 -3.07 -9.80 14.62
CA THR A 16 -2.03 -8.76 14.53
C THR A 16 -1.09 -8.90 13.33
N CYS A 17 -1.14 -10.02 12.60
CA CYS A 17 -0.35 -10.25 11.40
C CYS A 17 -0.93 -9.55 10.16
N GLN A 18 -1.52 -8.36 10.33
CA GLN A 18 -1.97 -7.54 9.19
C GLN A 18 -0.75 -6.81 8.62
N GLY A 19 -0.59 -6.89 7.29
CA GLY A 19 0.54 -6.27 6.61
C GLY A 19 0.55 -4.77 6.83
N ALA A 20 1.73 -4.21 7.12
CA ALA A 20 1.88 -2.77 7.16
C ALA A 20 1.50 -2.19 5.79
N CYS A 21 0.53 -1.28 5.78
CA CYS A 21 0.05 -0.60 4.58
C CYS A 21 0.28 0.90 4.69
N LEU A 22 0.70 1.51 3.59
CA LEU A 22 0.83 2.94 3.42
C LEU A 22 -0.11 3.41 2.30
N ARG A 23 -0.69 4.59 2.48
CA ARG A 23 -1.43 5.31 1.43
C ARG A 23 -0.85 6.71 1.29
N ILE A 24 -0.48 7.06 0.07
CA ILE A 24 0.03 8.37 -0.30
C ILE A 24 -0.99 9.00 -1.26
N PRO A 25 -1.79 9.96 -0.79
CA PRO A 25 -2.74 10.64 -1.65
C PRO A 25 -2.01 11.50 -2.68
N PHE A 26 -2.69 11.85 -3.78
CA PHE A 26 -2.17 12.85 -4.70
C PHE A 26 -2.01 14.20 -4.00
N GLN A 27 -0.86 14.84 -4.25
CA GLN A 27 -0.68 16.24 -3.89
C GLN A 27 -1.41 17.11 -4.92
N ALA A 28 -1.94 18.24 -4.47
CA ALA A 28 -2.54 19.22 -5.37
C ALA A 28 -1.43 19.82 -6.23
N GLU A 29 -1.46 19.54 -7.53
CA GLU A 29 -0.57 20.15 -8.50
C GLU A 29 -1.30 21.29 -9.19
N PHE A 30 -0.59 22.40 -9.42
CA PHE A 30 -1.11 23.56 -10.13
C PHE A 30 -0.24 23.85 -11.33
N GLU A 31 -0.86 23.98 -12.50
CA GLU A 31 -0.20 24.37 -13.74
C GLU A 31 -0.90 25.63 -14.25
N ASN A 32 -0.13 26.71 -14.46
CA ASN A 32 -0.66 28.04 -14.83
C ASN A 32 -1.81 28.52 -13.91
N GLY A 33 -1.70 28.25 -12.60
CA GLY A 33 -2.70 28.63 -11.61
C GLY A 33 -3.99 27.80 -11.59
N LYS A 34 -4.10 26.75 -12.43
CA LYS A 34 -5.23 25.84 -12.45
C LYS A 34 -4.88 24.51 -11.78
N PRO A 35 -5.79 23.90 -10.99
CA PRO A 35 -5.55 22.59 -10.42
C PRO A 35 -5.47 21.55 -11.53
N VAL A 36 -4.38 20.80 -11.55
CA VAL A 36 -4.17 19.66 -12.44
C VAL A 36 -4.28 18.39 -11.62
N ARG A 37 -4.99 17.40 -12.17
CA ARG A 37 -5.13 16.10 -11.53
C ARG A 37 -4.02 15.18 -12.05
N PRO A 38 -3.18 14.62 -11.18
CA PRO A 38 -2.15 13.68 -11.61
C PRO A 38 -2.77 12.47 -12.31
N ASN A 39 -2.16 12.01 -13.39
CA ASN A 39 -2.56 10.83 -14.15
C ASN A 39 -1.70 9.58 -13.85
N THR A 40 -0.67 9.75 -13.02
CA THR A 40 0.31 8.72 -12.63
C THR A 40 0.65 8.87 -11.16
N CYS A 41 1.06 7.76 -10.53
CA CYS A 41 1.66 7.76 -9.21
C CYS A 41 3.17 7.63 -9.34
N LEU A 42 3.93 8.53 -8.71
CA LEU A 42 5.38 8.35 -8.57
C LEU A 42 5.64 7.42 -7.38
N ASP A 43 6.15 6.23 -7.67
CA ASP A 43 6.71 5.36 -6.64
C ASP A 43 8.14 5.82 -6.34
N ARG A 44 8.36 6.32 -5.11
CA ARG A 44 9.66 6.85 -4.68
C ARG A 44 10.67 5.75 -4.38
N LEU A 45 10.24 4.49 -4.27
CA LEU A 45 11.12 3.35 -3.99
C LEU A 45 11.82 2.87 -5.26
N ASP A 46 11.12 2.83 -6.40
CA ASP A 46 11.70 2.45 -7.69
C ASP A 46 11.99 3.64 -8.62
N GLY A 47 11.52 4.84 -8.27
CA GLY A 47 11.69 6.07 -9.03
C GLY A 47 10.79 6.18 -10.27
N ARG A 48 9.83 5.28 -10.46
CA ARG A 48 9.02 5.18 -11.67
C ARG A 48 7.63 5.79 -11.49
N LYS A 49 7.11 6.34 -12.59
CA LYS A 49 5.71 6.75 -12.69
C LYS A 49 4.88 5.56 -13.16
N HIS A 50 3.89 5.19 -12.36
CA HIS A 50 2.96 4.11 -12.64
C HIS A 50 1.59 4.69 -13.00
N LEU A 51 0.96 4.15 -14.05
CA LEU A 51 -0.34 4.63 -14.53
C LEU A 51 -1.45 4.32 -13.53
N ILE A 52 -2.49 5.15 -13.47
CA ILE A 52 -3.70 4.84 -12.69
C ILE A 52 -4.29 3.51 -13.16
N GLY A 53 -4.63 2.63 -12.20
CA GLY A 53 -5.13 1.28 -12.43
C GLY A 53 -4.05 0.20 -12.41
N SER A 54 -2.77 0.58 -12.45
CA SER A 54 -1.67 -0.38 -12.37
C SER A 54 -1.48 -0.95 -10.95
N THR A 55 -0.91 -2.16 -10.90
CA THR A 55 -0.51 -2.85 -9.67
C THR A 55 0.82 -3.54 -9.92
N TRP A 56 1.77 -3.44 -8.99
CA TRP A 56 3.10 -4.02 -9.12
C TRP A 56 3.63 -4.52 -7.77
N ASN A 57 4.71 -5.30 -7.84
CA ASN A 57 5.47 -5.74 -6.69
C ASN A 57 6.80 -4.97 -6.64
N THR A 58 7.21 -4.53 -5.47
CA THR A 58 8.50 -3.88 -5.26
C THR A 58 9.54 -4.87 -4.74
N ALA A 59 10.82 -4.49 -4.83
CA ALA A 59 11.92 -5.27 -4.24
C ALA A 59 11.84 -5.33 -2.71
N ASN A 60 11.17 -4.36 -2.08
CA ASN A 60 11.00 -4.25 -0.62
C ASN A 60 9.79 -5.02 -0.10
N CYS A 61 9.36 -6.05 -0.84
CA CYS A 61 8.24 -6.91 -0.42
C CYS A 61 6.92 -6.19 -0.28
N LEU A 62 6.70 -5.12 -1.06
CA LEU A 62 5.42 -4.43 -1.09
C LEU A 62 4.65 -4.82 -2.35
N ARG A 63 3.33 -4.94 -2.23
CA ARG A 63 2.40 -4.86 -3.35
C ARG A 63 1.85 -3.45 -3.39
N CYS A 64 2.09 -2.75 -4.48
CA CYS A 64 1.64 -1.39 -4.67
C CYS A 64 0.57 -1.30 -5.75
N SER A 65 -0.34 -0.35 -5.63
CA SER A 65 -1.35 -0.01 -6.63
C SER A 65 -1.51 1.50 -6.76
N CYS A 66 -1.67 1.97 -7.98
CA CYS A 66 -1.98 3.37 -8.27
C CYS A 66 -3.47 3.51 -8.56
N SER A 67 -4.17 4.30 -7.77
CA SER A 67 -5.59 4.58 -7.94
C SER A 67 -5.84 6.05 -8.31
N LYS A 68 -7.09 6.40 -8.63
CA LYS A 68 -7.51 7.79 -8.83
C LYS A 68 -7.39 8.68 -7.57
N TYR A 69 -7.04 8.09 -6.43
CA TYR A 69 -6.85 8.76 -5.14
C TYR A 69 -5.38 8.85 -4.73
N GLY A 70 -4.47 8.16 -5.43
CA GLY A 70 -3.04 8.10 -5.10
C GLY A 70 -2.50 6.67 -5.03
N LEU A 71 -1.30 6.55 -4.46
CA LEU A 71 -0.53 5.31 -4.33
C LEU A 71 -0.89 4.58 -3.02
N GLY A 72 -1.18 3.29 -3.09
CA GLY A 72 -1.31 2.42 -1.92
C GLY A 72 -0.31 1.28 -1.99
N CYS A 73 0.41 1.00 -0.91
CA CYS A 73 1.35 -0.11 -0.84
C CYS A 73 1.14 -0.91 0.44
N CYS A 74 1.16 -2.22 0.36
CA CYS A 74 1.05 -3.12 1.52
C CYS A 74 2.14 -4.16 1.51
N GLN A 75 2.64 -4.52 2.69
CA GLN A 75 3.59 -5.59 2.85
C GLN A 75 2.99 -6.92 2.39
N ARG A 76 3.80 -7.69 1.66
CA ARG A 76 3.52 -9.07 1.27
C ARG A 76 4.32 -9.99 2.19
N PHE A 77 3.63 -10.92 2.83
CA PHE A 77 4.27 -11.93 3.69
C PHE A 77 4.59 -13.24 2.95
N VAL A 78 4.14 -13.39 1.69
CA VAL A 78 4.32 -14.61 0.90
C VAL A 78 4.93 -14.27 -0.46
N GLY A 79 5.98 -15.00 -0.85
CA GLY A 79 6.71 -14.79 -2.10
C GLY A 79 7.59 -13.54 -2.07
N CYS A 80 8.06 -13.25 -0.86
CA CYS A 80 9.26 -12.53 -0.47
C CYS A 80 9.97 -13.43 0.55
#